data_AF-A0A9P0Z1R7-F1
#
_entry.id   AF-A0A9P0Z1R7-F1
#
_cell.length_a   1.000
_cell.length_b   1.000
_cell.length_c   1.000
_cell.angle_alpha   90.00
_cell.angle_beta   90.00
_cell.angle_gamma   90.00
#
_symmetry.space_group_name_H-M   'P 1'
#
loop_
_entity.id
_entity.type
_entity.pdbx_description
1 polymer ?
#
loop_
_entity_poly.entity_id
_entity_poly.type
_entity_poly.pdbx_seq_one_letter_code
_entity_poly.pdbx_strand_id
1 'polypeptide(L)'
;MASNLILKPESSSRLETEEEEAVTIVKSSRKEVDLGNGSEVIYISKFLSYDQSWHYLEYLNKNIPWTRPTIRVFGRPFLQLGEAQPPAYE
;
A
#
# COMPACT_ATOMS: atom_id res chain seq x y z
N MET A 1 -20.73 -62.78 2.33
CA MET A 1 -19.49 -62.11 1.89
C MET A 1 -19.44 -60.74 2.54
N ALA A 2 -18.48 -60.57 3.46
CA ALA A 2 -17.93 -59.35 4.07
C ALA A 2 -18.82 -58.13 4.46
N SER A 3 -19.02 -58.01 5.78
CA SER A 3 -18.84 -56.85 6.69
C SER A 3 -18.77 -55.38 6.20
N ASN A 4 -19.47 -54.55 6.99
CA ASN A 4 -19.47 -53.08 7.13
C ASN A 4 -18.08 -52.40 7.15
N LEU A 5 -18.05 -51.08 6.92
CA LEU A 5 -17.60 -50.04 7.89
C LEU A 5 -17.87 -48.62 7.34
N ILE A 6 -18.49 -47.77 8.17
CA ILE A 6 -18.65 -46.32 7.97
C ILE A 6 -17.33 -45.63 8.26
N LEU A 7 -16.83 -44.76 7.35
CA LEU A 7 -15.88 -43.69 7.68
C LEU A 7 -16.08 -42.49 6.72
N LYS A 8 -16.66 -41.40 7.24
CA LYS A 8 -16.25 -40.01 6.94
C LYS A 8 -15.80 -39.44 8.30
N PRO A 9 -14.98 -38.38 8.41
CA PRO A 9 -14.45 -37.46 7.41
C PRO A 9 -12.91 -37.65 7.30
N GLU A 10 -12.15 -36.86 6.55
CA GLU A 10 -11.30 -35.79 7.08
C GLU A 10 -10.65 -35.06 5.90
N SER A 11 -10.45 -33.77 6.07
CA SER A 11 -9.73 -32.83 5.21
C SER A 11 -8.31 -33.28 4.84
N SER A 12 -7.96 -33.11 3.57
CA SER A 12 -6.59 -32.75 3.17
C SER A 12 -6.69 -31.58 2.20
N SER A 13 -6.88 -30.40 2.78
CA SER A 13 -6.31 -29.16 2.24
C SER A 13 -4.78 -29.31 2.14
N ARG A 14 -4.12 -28.34 1.46
CA ARG A 14 -2.66 -28.15 1.30
C ARG A 14 -2.19 -28.72 -0.06
N LEU A 15 -2.05 -27.94 -1.13
CA LEU A 15 -1.23 -26.72 -1.26
C LEU A 15 -1.74 -25.82 -2.39
N GLU A 16 -2.89 -25.15 -2.24
CA GLU A 16 -3.29 -24.05 -3.13
C GLU A 16 -4.11 -23.06 -2.28
N THR A 17 -3.44 -22.27 -1.44
CA THR A 17 -4.15 -21.28 -0.62
C THR A 17 -3.34 -20.01 -0.37
N GLU A 18 -2.05 -19.97 -0.68
CA GLU A 18 -1.24 -18.78 -0.43
C GLU A 18 -1.18 -17.84 -1.65
N GLU A 19 -1.30 -18.35 -2.87
CA GLU A 19 -1.25 -17.53 -4.09
C GLU A 19 -2.62 -16.96 -4.50
N GLU A 20 -3.71 -17.71 -4.35
CA GLU A 20 -5.06 -17.25 -4.75
C GLU A 20 -5.67 -16.23 -3.76
N GLU A 21 -5.41 -16.36 -2.45
CA GLU A 21 -5.84 -15.35 -1.47
C GLU A 21 -5.04 -14.04 -1.59
N ALA A 22 -3.74 -14.12 -1.91
CA ALA A 22 -2.94 -12.93 -2.18
C ALA A 22 -3.44 -12.15 -3.41
N VAL A 23 -3.85 -12.85 -4.47
CA VAL A 23 -4.35 -12.22 -5.70
C VAL A 23 -5.75 -11.61 -5.51
N THR A 24 -6.59 -12.19 -4.67
CA THR A 24 -7.94 -11.65 -4.39
C THR A 24 -7.93 -10.44 -3.45
N ILE A 25 -7.05 -10.42 -2.44
CA ILE A 25 -6.86 -9.25 -1.55
C ILE A 25 -6.35 -8.03 -2.35
N VAL A 26 -5.37 -8.25 -3.25
CA VAL A 26 -4.77 -7.19 -4.09
C VAL A 26 -5.80 -6.56 -5.05
N LYS A 27 -6.76 -7.35 -5.55
CA LYS A 27 -7.86 -6.85 -6.40
C LYS A 27 -8.82 -5.94 -5.65
N SER A 28 -9.06 -6.17 -4.36
CA SER A 28 -9.98 -5.34 -3.55
C SER A 28 -9.37 -3.99 -3.14
N SER A 29 -8.03 -3.94 -3.01
CA SER A 29 -7.32 -2.76 -2.53
C SER A 29 -7.02 -1.73 -3.63
N ARG A 30 -7.09 -2.13 -4.91
CA ARG A 30 -6.76 -1.32 -6.08
C ARG A 30 -8.03 -0.75 -6.72
N LYS A 31 -8.08 0.55 -6.91
CA LYS A 31 -9.18 1.27 -7.58
C LYS A 31 -8.61 2.13 -8.69
N GLU A 32 -9.26 2.11 -9.83
CA GLU A 32 -8.84 2.83 -11.03
C GLU A 32 -9.88 3.92 -11.33
N VAL A 33 -9.41 5.14 -11.57
CA VAL A 33 -10.23 6.32 -11.85
C VAL A 33 -9.72 6.97 -13.12
N ASP A 34 -10.47 6.85 -14.20
CA ASP A 34 -10.22 7.55 -15.45
C ASP A 34 -10.51 9.05 -15.27
N LEU A 35 -9.54 9.89 -15.60
CA LEU A 35 -9.66 11.35 -15.58
C LEU A 35 -9.98 11.92 -16.97
N GLY A 36 -10.03 11.07 -18.00
CA GLY A 36 -10.22 11.45 -19.39
C GLY A 36 -8.92 11.83 -20.08
N ASN A 37 -9.00 12.02 -21.40
CA ASN A 37 -7.86 12.38 -22.26
C ASN A 37 -6.64 11.43 -22.13
N GLY A 38 -6.90 10.15 -21.81
CA GLY A 38 -5.87 9.13 -21.60
C GLY A 38 -5.11 9.25 -20.28
N SER A 39 -5.57 10.08 -19.34
CA SER A 39 -5.02 10.17 -17.99
C SER A 39 -5.84 9.34 -17.01
N GLU A 40 -5.17 8.62 -16.12
CA GLU A 40 -5.80 7.71 -15.17
C GLU A 40 -5.09 7.79 -13.80
N VAL A 41 -5.85 7.54 -12.73
CA VAL A 41 -5.35 7.42 -11.36
C VAL A 41 -5.59 6.00 -10.86
N ILE A 42 -4.51 5.35 -10.44
CA ILE A 42 -4.55 4.04 -9.78
C ILE A 42 -4.34 4.26 -8.28
N TYR A 43 -5.37 4.05 -7.49
CA TYR A 43 -5.33 4.11 -6.04
C TYR A 43 -5.11 2.70 -5.46
N ILE A 44 -4.08 2.53 -4.64
CA ILE A 44 -3.80 1.26 -3.95
C ILE A 44 -3.85 1.51 -2.44
N SER A 45 -4.92 1.05 -1.79
CA SER A 45 -5.03 1.12 -0.33
C SER A 45 -4.05 0.17 0.35
N LYS A 46 -3.51 0.60 1.50
CA LYS A 46 -2.54 -0.18 2.32
C LYS A 46 -1.37 -0.73 1.49
N PHE A 47 -0.82 0.09 0.59
CA PHE A 47 0.28 -0.27 -0.30
C PHE A 47 1.49 -0.85 0.44
N LEU A 48 1.74 -0.35 1.66
CA LEU A 48 2.70 -0.90 2.61
C LEU A 48 1.95 -1.39 3.86
N SER A 49 2.49 -2.43 4.50
CA SER A 49 2.03 -2.82 5.84
C SER A 49 2.32 -1.69 6.84
N TYR A 50 1.67 -1.71 7.99
CA TYR A 50 1.87 -0.70 9.04
C TYR A 50 3.34 -0.58 9.45
N ASP A 51 3.99 -1.72 9.78
CA ASP A 51 5.37 -1.74 10.25
C ASP A 51 6.35 -1.23 9.19
N GLN A 52 6.13 -1.62 7.93
CA GLN A 52 6.94 -1.14 6.80
C GLN A 52 6.73 0.36 6.58
N SER A 53 5.48 0.83 6.62
CA SER A 53 5.17 2.26 6.51
C SER A 53 5.88 3.08 7.57
N TRP A 54 5.91 2.59 8.82
CA TRP A 54 6.60 3.25 9.93
C TRP A 54 8.11 3.29 9.71
N HIS A 55 8.71 2.15 9.31
CA HIS A 55 10.13 2.08 9.04
C HIS A 55 10.56 3.02 7.92
N TYR A 56 9.79 3.08 6.82
CA TYR A 56 10.04 4.02 5.73
C TYR A 56 9.88 5.47 6.17
N LEU A 57 8.86 5.79 6.97
CA LEU A 57 8.67 7.14 7.51
C LEU A 57 9.91 7.59 8.29
N GLU A 58 10.38 6.76 9.24
CA GLU A 58 11.59 7.07 10.00
C GLU A 58 12.82 7.23 9.11
N TYR A 59 13.00 6.32 8.16
CA TYR A 59 14.13 6.34 7.24
C TYR A 59 14.13 7.61 6.38
N LEU A 60 12.99 7.97 5.77
CA LEU A 60 12.87 9.15 4.93
C LEU A 60 13.05 10.44 5.74
N ASN A 61 12.52 10.49 6.97
CA ASN A 61 12.71 11.62 7.87
C ASN A 61 14.18 11.83 8.26
N LYS A 62 14.93 10.75 8.48
CA LYS A 62 16.35 10.83 8.88
C LYS A 62 17.28 11.13 7.71
N ASN A 63 16.98 10.61 6.51
CA ASN A 63 17.94 10.59 5.40
C ASN A 63 17.69 11.65 4.33
N ILE A 64 16.46 12.18 4.20
CA ILE A 64 16.18 13.24 3.22
C ILE A 64 16.43 14.61 3.88
N PRO A 65 17.28 15.46 3.29
CA PRO A 65 17.48 16.82 3.77
C PRO A 65 16.29 17.68 3.35
N TRP A 66 15.21 17.54 4.11
CA TRP A 66 13.97 18.27 3.89
C TRP A 66 14.22 19.78 3.94
N THR A 67 14.16 20.42 2.77
CA THR A 67 14.25 21.87 2.65
C THR A 67 12.93 22.41 2.18
N ARG A 68 12.62 23.64 2.58
CA ARG A 68 11.40 24.34 2.16
C ARG A 68 11.76 25.27 1.00
N PRO A 69 11.72 24.81 -0.27
CA PRO A 69 12.15 25.62 -1.38
C PRO A 69 11.18 26.78 -1.63
N THR A 70 11.73 27.83 -2.25
CA THR A 70 10.93 28.88 -2.87
C THR A 70 10.61 28.45 -4.29
N ILE A 71 9.34 28.22 -4.57
CA ILE A 71 8.84 27.89 -5.91
C ILE A 71 8.39 29.17 -6.62
N ARG A 72 8.32 29.13 -7.95
CA ARG A 72 7.81 30.26 -8.74
C ARG A 72 6.40 29.94 -9.24
N VAL A 73 5.43 30.74 -8.83
CA VAL A 73 4.03 30.64 -9.28
C VAL A 73 3.71 31.90 -10.07
N PHE A 74 3.38 31.75 -11.35
CA PHE A 74 3.21 32.87 -12.29
C PHE A 74 4.42 33.84 -12.28
N GLY A 75 5.63 33.30 -12.19
CA GLY A 75 6.89 34.07 -12.18
C GLY A 75 7.25 34.73 -10.83
N ARG A 76 6.33 34.77 -9.86
CA ARG A 76 6.56 35.34 -8.53
C ARG A 76 7.10 34.27 -7.57
N PRO A 77 8.10 34.59 -6.73
CA PRO A 77 8.62 33.65 -5.74
C PRO A 77 7.61 33.47 -4.60
N PHE A 78 7.30 32.23 -4.27
CA PHE A 78 6.46 31.85 -3.14
C PHE A 78 7.12 30.73 -2.34
N LEU A 79 7.03 30.84 -1.02
CA LEU A 79 7.46 29.81 -0.09
C LEU A 79 6.42 28.67 -0.16
N GLN A 80 6.80 27.46 -0.62
CA GLN A 80 5.87 26.32 -0.82
C GLN A 80 5.06 25.96 0.43
N LEU A 81 3.73 25.93 0.40
CA LEU A 81 2.90 25.85 1.62
C LEU A 81 2.87 24.49 2.36
N GLY A 82 3.67 23.50 1.95
CA GLY A 82 3.84 22.23 2.66
C GLY A 82 5.15 22.21 3.46
N GLU A 83 5.09 21.78 4.72
CA GLU A 83 6.29 21.50 5.48
C GLU A 83 7.05 20.35 4.82
N ALA A 84 8.29 20.62 4.40
CA ALA A 84 9.22 19.54 4.12
C ALA A 84 9.66 18.86 5.42
N GLN A 85 9.67 19.60 6.53
CA GLN A 85 10.19 19.16 7.82
C GLN A 85 9.02 18.71 8.72
N PRO A 86 8.90 17.43 9.11
CA PRO A 86 7.94 17.06 10.14
C PRO A 86 8.30 17.78 11.45
N PRO A 87 7.32 18.10 12.33
CA PRO A 87 7.64 18.66 13.64
C PRO A 87 8.62 17.72 14.35
N ALA A 88 9.63 18.29 14.99
CA ALA A 88 10.52 17.50 15.84
C ALA A 88 9.66 16.92 16.97
N TYR A 89 9.37 15.62 16.90
CA TYR A 89 8.75 14.89 17.98
C TYR A 89 9.86 14.65 19.02
N GLU A 90 9.88 15.46 20.09
CA GLU A 90 10.70 15.23 21.29
C GLU A 90 10.17 14.06 22.13
#